data_AF-A0A0A3XSD4-F1
#
_entry.id   AF-A0A0A3XSD4-F1
#
_cell.length_a   1.000
_cell.length_b   1.000
_cell.length_c   1.000
_cell.angle_alpha   90.00
_cell.angle_beta   90.00
_cell.angle_gamma   90.00
#
_symmetry.space_group_name_H-M   'P 1'
#
loop_
_entity.id
_entity.type
_entity.pdbx_description
1 polymer ?
#
loop_
_entity_poly.entity_id
_entity_poly.type
_entity_poly.pdbx_seq_one_letter_code
_entity_poly.pdbx_strand_id
1 'polypeptide(L)'
;MSRPPLISRRLLLTGFWLAGTAMAHGQVKRGTDQGIGGTGIRRGDDHGIGGTGIVGVIQRFGSIYVNGERVTYASDVPVRIDGEAASPKALRIGQLARVVATRQADGTLVTRNITIASEVAGPIEAVKGNELTVLGQKIVASDKASKLRAGTQVAVYGLRRTDGVIVASLIEPRREATERVTGLVERGPDGLRIGGLRLSGVDPLLVGQRAHIEGRSSQGTMQAARTRIDDFSDLVGASRLSIEAYVRRVGSNLQLGSGFVARDGSRFGPAAGEARMVVNGVFDRSRGLQVESAQAIGQGPGAPPSGGGNPNRSPGGSILHPNRGATTPSGGQPGAPGGGPAPGSGPSANPGSAPTGPSGPSGPGGFGSPGGGPMGPGGGMGGGGFGGPGGGMGGGRR
;
A
#
# COMPACT_ATOMS: atom_id res chain seq x y z
N MET A 1 82.45 4.23 13.48
CA MET A 1 81.72 3.84 12.26
C MET A 1 80.40 3.21 12.72
N SER A 2 79.37 4.02 13.02
CA SER A 2 78.32 4.52 12.12
C SER A 2 77.18 3.54 11.88
N ARG A 3 76.15 3.69 12.74
CA ARG A 3 74.69 3.43 12.56
C ARG A 3 74.17 1.97 12.53
N PRO A 4 72.87 1.73 12.81
CA PRO A 4 71.87 2.48 13.59
C PRO A 4 70.97 1.59 14.50
N PRO A 5 70.04 2.18 15.29
CA PRO A 5 69.08 1.47 16.15
C PRO A 5 67.67 1.41 15.53
N LEU A 6 66.80 0.51 16.01
CA LEU A 6 65.36 0.77 16.15
C LEU A 6 64.76 -0.11 17.27
N ILE A 7 64.18 0.55 18.27
CA ILE A 7 63.38 -0.01 19.36
C ILE A 7 61.90 0.10 18.95
N SER A 8 61.11 -0.96 19.12
CA SER A 8 59.64 -0.90 19.11
C SER A 8 59.11 -1.29 20.49
N ARG A 9 58.51 -0.31 21.16
CA ARG A 9 57.94 -0.41 22.52
C ARG A 9 56.50 -0.92 22.44
N ARG A 10 56.30 -2.17 22.86
CA ARG A 10 55.04 -2.66 23.42
C ARG A 10 55.13 -2.58 24.95
N LEU A 11 53.98 -2.28 25.56
CA LEU A 11 53.60 -2.52 26.97
C LEU A 11 54.02 -1.51 28.06
N LEU A 12 53.15 -1.47 29.09
CA LEU A 12 53.19 -0.80 30.41
C LEU A 12 52.49 0.59 30.41
N LEU A 13 51.58 0.94 31.32
CA LEU A 13 51.25 0.45 32.66
C LEU A 13 49.87 1.00 33.13
N THR A 14 49.28 0.28 34.09
CA THR A 14 48.13 0.56 34.96
C THR A 14 48.40 1.64 36.04
N GLY A 15 47.36 2.32 36.57
CA GLY A 15 47.39 2.86 37.95
C GLY A 15 46.53 4.08 38.30
N PHE A 16 45.50 3.84 39.12
CA PHE A 16 44.57 4.68 39.91
C PHE A 16 45.06 6.03 40.49
N TRP A 17 44.14 7.01 40.67
CA TRP A 17 43.96 7.81 41.91
C TRP A 17 42.55 8.45 42.00
N LEU A 18 42.04 8.58 43.24
CA LEU A 18 40.68 8.93 43.67
C LEU A 18 40.71 10.22 44.52
N ALA A 19 39.52 10.82 44.79
CA ALA A 19 39.19 11.99 45.65
C ALA A 19 39.18 13.35 44.93
N GLY A 20 38.22 14.28 45.10
CA GLY A 20 37.03 14.38 45.95
C GLY A 20 36.75 15.87 46.21
N THR A 21 35.50 16.35 46.08
CA THR A 21 34.95 17.50 46.84
C THR A 21 33.45 17.68 46.58
N ALA A 22 32.71 17.87 47.67
CA ALA A 22 31.28 18.12 47.74
C ALA A 22 31.01 19.58 48.15
N MET A 23 29.89 20.15 47.70
CA MET A 23 29.21 21.28 48.33
C MET A 23 27.70 21.10 48.17
N ALA A 24 26.97 21.21 49.28
CA ALA A 24 25.53 21.10 49.39
C ALA A 24 24.88 22.47 49.63
N HIS A 25 23.59 22.58 49.28
CA HIS A 25 22.47 23.20 50.03
C HIS A 25 21.51 24.02 49.16
N GLY A 26 20.21 23.82 49.39
CA GLY A 26 19.15 24.72 48.92
C GLY A 26 17.78 24.07 48.74
N GLN A 27 17.14 23.65 49.84
CA GLN A 27 15.70 23.34 49.84
C GLN A 27 14.87 24.63 49.93
N VAL A 28 13.81 24.74 49.13
CA VAL A 28 12.64 25.60 49.43
C VAL A 28 11.37 24.79 49.17
N LYS A 29 10.44 24.83 50.13
CA LYS A 29 9.19 24.07 50.16
C LYS A 29 7.98 25.03 50.09
N ARG A 30 7.00 24.63 49.28
CA ARG A 30 5.54 24.91 49.28
C ARG A 30 4.98 26.30 48.91
N GLY A 31 4.14 26.29 47.87
CA GLY A 31 2.83 26.97 47.78
C GLY A 31 1.87 26.04 47.03
N THR A 32 0.97 25.36 47.74
CA THR A 32 -0.50 25.53 47.66
C THR A 32 -1.11 25.31 46.29
N ASP A 33 -1.55 24.07 46.11
CA ASP A 33 -2.64 23.63 45.23
C ASP A 33 -3.92 24.45 45.51
N GLN A 34 -4.66 24.76 44.45
CA GLN A 34 -6.08 25.16 44.34
C GLN A 34 -6.27 25.77 42.93
N GLY A 35 -6.31 24.90 41.92
CA GLY A 35 -6.68 25.24 40.54
C GLY A 35 -7.95 24.48 40.15
N ILE A 36 -9.08 25.16 40.27
CA ILE A 36 -10.43 24.68 39.93
C ILE A 36 -10.50 24.26 38.46
N GLY A 37 -11.15 23.13 38.22
CA GLY A 37 -11.34 22.53 36.90
C GLY A 37 -11.91 23.50 35.87
N GLY A 38 -11.18 23.66 34.77
CA GLY A 38 -11.75 24.03 33.49
C GLY A 38 -12.39 22.80 32.88
N THR A 39 -13.72 22.79 32.81
CA THR A 39 -14.45 21.83 31.98
C THR A 39 -13.92 21.95 30.56
N GLY A 40 -13.27 20.89 30.08
CA GLY A 40 -12.79 20.79 28.72
C GLY A 40 -13.96 20.80 27.75
N ILE A 41 -14.45 21.99 27.42
CA ILE A 41 -15.23 22.22 26.22
C ILE A 41 -14.25 22.02 25.08
N ARG A 42 -14.19 20.80 24.53
CA ARG A 42 -13.58 20.56 23.22
C ARG A 42 -14.47 21.20 22.16
N ARG A 43 -14.36 22.51 22.03
CA ARG A 43 -14.56 23.22 20.77
C ARG A 43 -13.23 23.00 20.04
N GLY A 44 -13.18 22.15 19.03
CA GLY A 44 -13.73 22.50 17.73
C GLY A 44 -12.83 23.62 17.20
N ASP A 45 -12.03 23.33 16.17
CA ASP A 45 -11.26 24.31 15.40
C ASP A 45 -9.85 24.65 15.89
N ASP A 46 -8.99 23.63 16.03
CA ASP A 46 -7.58 23.82 15.66
C ASP A 46 -7.53 23.91 14.13
N HIS A 47 -7.71 25.11 13.59
CA HIS A 47 -7.34 25.42 12.21
C HIS A 47 -5.81 25.39 12.09
N GLY A 48 -5.26 24.18 12.09
CA GLY A 48 -3.91 23.93 11.64
C GLY A 48 -3.79 24.45 10.21
N ILE A 49 -2.99 25.50 10.03
CA ILE A 49 -2.68 26.12 8.73
C ILE A 49 -2.03 25.10 7.75
N GLY A 50 -1.58 23.94 8.25
CA GLY A 50 -1.07 22.84 7.44
C GLY A 50 -2.14 21.87 6.95
N GLY A 51 -1.99 21.40 5.72
CA GLY A 51 -2.84 20.35 5.17
C GLY A 51 -2.61 18.99 5.84
N THR A 52 -3.43 18.02 5.46
CA THR A 52 -3.22 16.60 5.79
C THR A 52 -2.70 15.89 4.54
N GLY A 53 -1.53 15.27 4.66
CA GLY A 53 -0.96 14.39 3.64
C GLY A 53 -1.65 13.04 3.71
N ILE A 54 -2.42 12.68 2.69
CA ILE A 54 -3.16 11.43 2.62
C ILE A 54 -2.45 10.51 1.63
N VAL A 55 -2.09 9.32 2.09
CA VAL A 55 -1.49 8.25 1.28
C VAL A 55 -2.37 7.03 1.41
N GLY A 56 -2.91 6.53 0.30
CA GLY A 56 -3.75 5.35 0.32
C GLY A 56 -4.40 5.04 -1.02
N VAL A 57 -5.12 3.93 -1.07
CA VAL A 57 -5.74 3.44 -2.29
C VAL A 57 -7.01 4.22 -2.60
N ILE A 58 -7.22 4.61 -3.86
CA ILE A 58 -8.48 5.21 -4.32
C ILE A 58 -9.58 4.15 -4.25
N GLN A 59 -10.62 4.43 -3.45
CA GLN A 59 -11.70 3.50 -3.16
C GLN A 59 -12.91 3.68 -4.09
N ARG A 60 -13.24 4.92 -4.46
CA ARG A 60 -14.40 5.29 -5.30
C ARG A 60 -14.31 6.74 -5.81
N PHE A 61 -15.22 7.12 -6.71
CA PHE A 61 -15.30 8.43 -7.39
C PHE A 61 -16.55 9.27 -7.04
N GLY A 62 -16.60 10.52 -7.53
CA GLY A 62 -17.53 11.62 -7.17
C GLY A 62 -16.81 12.81 -6.49
N SER A 63 -15.73 12.45 -5.82
CA SER A 63 -14.46 13.10 -5.45
C SER A 63 -13.51 11.89 -5.33
N ILE A 64 -12.20 12.02 -5.03
CA ILE A 64 -11.44 10.80 -4.69
C ILE A 64 -11.76 10.45 -3.25
N TYR A 65 -12.07 9.18 -2.99
CA TYR A 65 -12.17 8.66 -1.63
C TYR A 65 -10.92 7.86 -1.30
N VAL A 66 -10.18 8.32 -0.31
CA VAL A 66 -8.90 7.72 0.13
C VAL A 66 -8.92 7.67 1.64
N ASN A 67 -8.59 6.53 2.25
CA ASN A 67 -8.62 6.34 3.70
C ASN A 67 -10.00 6.60 4.34
N GLY A 68 -11.08 6.48 3.56
CA GLY A 68 -12.45 6.83 3.99
C GLY A 68 -12.79 8.32 3.87
N GLU A 69 -11.81 9.18 3.63
CA GLU A 69 -11.98 10.63 3.48
C GLU A 69 -12.38 11.00 2.04
N ARG A 70 -13.31 11.96 1.91
CA ARG A 70 -13.71 12.53 0.61
C ARG A 70 -12.82 13.73 0.30
N VAL A 71 -11.96 13.62 -0.71
CA VAL A 71 -11.07 14.72 -1.14
C VAL A 71 -11.53 15.27 -2.49
N THR A 72 -12.05 16.50 -2.46
CA THR A 72 -12.52 17.25 -3.63
C THR A 72 -11.34 17.87 -4.37
N TYR A 73 -11.46 17.97 -5.70
CA TYR A 73 -10.46 18.56 -6.57
C TYR A 73 -11.15 19.22 -7.77
N ALA A 74 -10.49 20.21 -8.36
CA ALA A 74 -10.97 20.89 -9.56
C ALA A 74 -10.77 20.02 -10.82
N SER A 75 -11.55 20.25 -11.88
CA SER A 75 -11.48 19.46 -13.12
C SER A 75 -10.13 19.55 -13.85
N ASP A 76 -9.36 20.61 -13.58
CA ASP A 76 -8.03 20.90 -14.11
C ASP A 76 -6.91 20.60 -13.11
N VAL A 77 -7.21 19.88 -12.01
CA VAL A 77 -6.20 19.54 -11.00
C VAL A 77 -5.00 18.86 -11.68
N PRO A 78 -3.76 19.31 -11.40
CA PRO A 78 -2.56 18.61 -11.83
C PRO A 78 -2.57 17.17 -11.30
N VAL A 79 -2.36 16.21 -12.20
CA VAL A 79 -2.17 14.80 -11.84
C VAL A 79 -0.83 14.32 -12.37
N ARG A 80 -0.08 13.60 -11.52
CA ARG A 80 1.13 12.90 -11.92
C ARG A 80 1.00 11.42 -11.64
N ILE A 81 1.16 10.57 -12.65
CA ILE A 81 1.20 9.12 -12.48
C ILE A 81 2.64 8.67 -12.71
N ASP A 82 3.26 8.09 -11.69
CA ASP A 82 4.67 7.67 -11.73
C ASP A 82 5.63 8.81 -12.15
N GLY A 83 5.29 10.04 -11.78
CA GLY A 83 6.07 11.21 -12.13
C GLY A 83 5.84 11.73 -13.55
N GLU A 84 4.94 11.16 -14.35
CA GLU A 84 4.53 11.69 -15.65
C GLU A 84 3.23 12.47 -15.53
N ALA A 85 3.08 13.57 -16.29
CA ALA A 85 1.86 14.37 -16.27
C ALA A 85 0.70 13.59 -16.89
N ALA A 86 -0.45 13.58 -16.21
CA ALA A 86 -1.64 12.87 -16.63
C ALA A 86 -2.89 13.73 -16.46
N SER A 87 -3.96 13.36 -17.16
CA SER A 87 -5.29 13.95 -16.95
C SER A 87 -5.93 13.36 -15.69
N PRO A 88 -6.77 14.11 -14.96
CA PRO A 88 -7.66 13.55 -13.93
C PRO A 88 -8.51 12.37 -14.43
N LYS A 89 -8.81 12.30 -15.73
CA LYS A 89 -9.51 11.18 -16.36
C LYS A 89 -8.70 9.87 -16.35
N ALA A 90 -7.40 9.91 -16.07
CA ALA A 90 -6.54 8.73 -15.94
C ALA A 90 -6.59 8.12 -14.53
N LEU A 91 -7.24 8.77 -13.57
CA LEU A 91 -7.43 8.22 -12.22
C LEU A 91 -8.29 6.95 -12.30
N ARG A 92 -7.94 5.95 -11.49
CA ARG A 92 -8.66 4.68 -11.38
C ARG A 92 -8.82 4.26 -9.93
N ILE A 93 -9.91 3.56 -9.63
CA ILE A 93 -10.05 2.83 -8.35
C ILE A 93 -8.93 1.80 -8.27
N GLY A 94 -8.31 1.67 -7.11
CA GLY A 94 -7.19 0.77 -6.87
C GLY A 94 -5.82 1.39 -7.10
N GLN A 95 -5.71 2.62 -7.63
CA GLN A 95 -4.43 3.35 -7.65
C GLN A 95 -4.04 3.83 -6.26
N LEU A 96 -2.75 3.86 -5.95
CA LEU A 96 -2.21 4.42 -4.71
C LEU A 96 -2.01 5.93 -4.89
N ALA A 97 -2.86 6.72 -4.25
CA ALA A 97 -2.82 8.18 -4.29
C ALA A 97 -2.02 8.76 -3.13
N ARG A 98 -1.35 9.87 -3.41
CA ARG A 98 -0.62 10.71 -2.47
C ARG A 98 -1.06 12.15 -2.72
N VAL A 99 -1.73 12.74 -1.74
CA VAL A 99 -2.33 14.07 -1.85
C VAL A 99 -2.10 14.88 -0.59
N VAL A 100 -1.95 16.19 -0.74
CA VAL A 100 -2.08 17.12 0.39
C VAL A 100 -3.47 17.73 0.31
N ALA A 101 -4.28 17.49 1.33
CA ALA A 101 -5.64 17.99 1.43
C ALA A 101 -5.73 19.09 2.50
N THR A 102 -6.31 20.22 2.15
CA THR A 102 -6.59 21.32 3.08
C THR A 102 -8.07 21.31 3.41
N ARG A 103 -8.40 21.42 4.70
CA ARG A 103 -9.79 21.56 5.15
C ARG A 103 -10.25 22.99 4.93
N GLN A 104 -11.34 23.15 4.20
CA GLN A 104 -12.02 24.43 3.98
C GLN A 104 -12.93 24.78 5.17
N ALA A 105 -13.42 26.01 5.22
CA ALA A 105 -14.29 26.49 6.30
C ALA A 105 -15.62 25.70 6.41
N ASP A 106 -16.11 25.14 5.31
CA ASP A 106 -17.29 24.27 5.25
C ASP A 106 -17.00 22.83 5.70
N GLY A 107 -15.76 22.53 6.12
CA GLY A 107 -15.31 21.21 6.51
C GLY A 107 -14.85 20.32 5.35
N THR A 108 -14.99 20.74 4.09
CA THR A 108 -14.60 19.94 2.92
C THR A 108 -13.08 19.82 2.81
N LEU A 109 -12.57 18.62 2.52
CA LEU A 109 -11.17 18.42 2.17
C LEU A 109 -10.96 18.69 0.68
N VAL A 110 -10.06 19.61 0.36
CA VAL A 110 -9.73 19.98 -1.03
C VAL A 110 -8.24 19.77 -1.28
N THR A 111 -7.90 19.22 -2.44
CA THR A 111 -6.51 19.10 -2.90
C THR A 111 -6.25 19.90 -4.17
N ARG A 112 -4.99 20.30 -4.36
CA ARG A 112 -4.51 21.06 -5.52
C ARG A 112 -3.56 20.27 -6.41
N ASN A 113 -3.19 19.05 -6.04
CA ASN A 113 -2.33 18.17 -6.81
C ASN A 113 -2.58 16.72 -6.41
N ILE A 114 -2.55 15.80 -7.36
CA ILE A 114 -2.71 14.37 -7.12
C ILE A 114 -1.51 13.63 -7.70
N THR A 115 -0.75 12.97 -6.83
CA THR A 115 0.32 12.06 -7.26
C THR A 115 -0.17 10.62 -7.12
N ILE A 116 0.05 9.81 -8.14
CA ILE A 116 -0.21 8.38 -8.15
C ILE A 116 1.12 7.64 -8.26
N ALA A 117 1.34 6.66 -7.39
CA ALA A 117 2.60 5.92 -7.32
C ALA A 117 2.36 4.41 -7.45
N SER A 118 3.00 3.78 -8.44
CA SER A 118 3.10 2.32 -8.50
C SER A 118 4.21 1.80 -7.56
N GLU A 119 4.00 0.60 -7.00
CA GLU A 119 5.06 -0.09 -6.25
C GLU A 119 6.11 -0.68 -7.21
N VAL A 120 5.68 -1.11 -8.40
CA VAL A 120 6.54 -1.63 -9.46
C VAL A 120 5.86 -1.44 -10.81
N ALA A 121 6.64 -1.09 -11.83
CA ALA A 121 6.21 -1.13 -13.23
C ALA A 121 7.29 -1.81 -14.08
N GLY A 122 6.92 -2.80 -14.86
CA GLY A 122 7.87 -3.66 -15.55
C GLY A 122 7.18 -4.83 -16.27
N PRO A 123 7.96 -5.66 -16.98
CA PRO A 123 7.44 -6.88 -17.57
C PRO A 123 7.13 -7.90 -16.48
N ILE A 124 6.03 -8.62 -16.64
CA ILE A 124 5.73 -9.78 -15.80
C ILE A 124 6.76 -10.88 -16.06
N GLU A 125 7.44 -11.33 -15.03
CA GLU A 125 8.42 -12.43 -15.08
C GLU A 125 7.72 -13.79 -14.95
N ALA A 126 6.74 -13.89 -14.05
CA ALA A 126 6.02 -15.13 -13.77
C ALA A 126 4.58 -14.86 -13.32
N VAL A 127 3.69 -15.82 -13.61
CA VAL A 127 2.30 -15.84 -13.13
C VAL A 127 1.98 -17.24 -12.61
N LYS A 128 1.49 -17.34 -11.37
CA LYS A 128 1.07 -18.60 -10.76
C LYS A 128 -0.21 -18.38 -9.94
N GLY A 129 -1.36 -18.75 -10.50
CA GLY A 129 -2.65 -18.53 -9.85
C GLY A 129 -2.96 -17.05 -9.69
N ASN A 130 -2.96 -16.56 -8.45
CA ASN A 130 -3.11 -15.14 -8.09
C ASN A 130 -1.79 -14.45 -7.73
N GLU A 131 -0.67 -15.18 -7.82
CA GLU A 131 0.66 -14.65 -7.59
C GLU A 131 1.32 -14.23 -8.90
N LEU A 132 2.02 -13.09 -8.88
CA LEU A 132 2.83 -12.62 -9.98
C LEU A 132 4.22 -12.22 -9.48
N THR A 133 5.18 -12.26 -10.39
CA THR A 133 6.48 -11.64 -10.20
C THR A 133 6.69 -10.58 -11.27
N VAL A 134 7.04 -9.36 -10.87
CA VAL A 134 7.39 -8.23 -11.76
C VAL A 134 8.66 -7.62 -11.21
N LEU A 135 9.73 -7.56 -12.00
CA LEU A 135 11.03 -7.03 -11.59
C LEU A 135 11.48 -7.57 -10.22
N GLY A 136 11.48 -8.89 -10.04
CA GLY A 136 11.82 -9.56 -8.78
C GLY A 136 10.89 -9.28 -7.59
N GLN A 137 9.77 -8.57 -7.78
CA GLN A 137 8.80 -8.28 -6.73
C GLN A 137 7.68 -9.32 -6.71
N LYS A 138 7.42 -9.92 -5.55
CA LYS A 138 6.28 -10.82 -5.35
C LYS A 138 5.00 -10.02 -5.17
N ILE A 139 3.98 -10.37 -5.92
CA ILE A 139 2.69 -9.69 -5.94
C ILE A 139 1.58 -10.72 -5.72
N VAL A 140 0.60 -10.39 -4.89
CA VAL A 140 -0.65 -11.14 -4.72
C VAL A 140 -1.80 -10.26 -5.18
N ALA A 141 -2.61 -10.75 -6.12
CA ALA A 141 -3.81 -10.08 -6.58
C ALA A 141 -5.08 -10.72 -5.99
N SER A 142 -6.13 -9.92 -5.77
CA SER A 142 -7.42 -10.40 -5.26
C SER A 142 -8.21 -11.19 -6.31
N ASP A 143 -8.13 -10.76 -7.58
CA ASP A 143 -8.83 -11.39 -8.70
C ASP A 143 -7.88 -12.24 -9.54
N LYS A 144 -8.47 -13.08 -10.41
CA LYS A 144 -7.71 -13.94 -11.33
C LYS A 144 -6.79 -13.09 -12.22
N ALA A 145 -5.52 -13.02 -11.83
CA ALA A 145 -4.38 -12.68 -12.69
C ALA A 145 -4.27 -13.59 -13.93
N SER A 146 -5.18 -14.55 -14.11
CA SER A 146 -5.22 -15.53 -15.20
C SER A 146 -5.32 -14.93 -16.60
N LYS A 147 -5.63 -13.64 -16.75
CA LYS A 147 -5.57 -12.94 -18.05
C LYS A 147 -4.18 -12.36 -18.35
N LEU A 148 -3.34 -12.21 -17.34
CA LEU A 148 -1.98 -11.71 -17.48
C LEU A 148 -1.04 -12.85 -17.90
N ARG A 149 0.02 -12.50 -18.61
CA ARG A 149 1.05 -13.43 -19.10
C ARG A 149 2.42 -12.85 -18.86
N ALA A 150 3.41 -13.72 -18.68
CA ALA A 150 4.81 -13.31 -18.68
C ALA A 150 5.13 -12.49 -19.94
N GLY A 151 5.99 -11.49 -19.80
CA GLY A 151 6.33 -10.51 -20.83
C GLY A 151 5.35 -9.34 -20.97
N THR A 152 4.14 -9.41 -20.39
CA THR A 152 3.21 -8.26 -20.42
C THR A 152 3.78 -7.13 -19.57
N GLN A 153 3.91 -5.93 -20.14
CA GLN A 153 4.29 -4.75 -19.38
C GLN A 153 3.11 -4.27 -18.52
N VAL A 154 3.34 -4.10 -17.23
CA VAL A 154 2.31 -3.67 -16.28
C VAL A 154 2.83 -2.62 -15.30
N ALA A 155 1.92 -1.82 -14.75
CA ALA A 155 2.13 -1.10 -13.50
C ALA A 155 1.26 -1.72 -12.41
N VAL A 156 1.87 -1.95 -11.25
CA VAL A 156 1.23 -2.58 -10.10
C VAL A 156 1.07 -1.54 -9.00
N TYR A 157 -0.17 -1.23 -8.68
CA TYR A 157 -0.56 -0.41 -7.55
C TYR A 157 -1.04 -1.31 -6.42
N GLY A 158 -0.74 -0.92 -5.20
CA GLY A 158 -1.05 -1.74 -4.05
C GLY A 158 -0.35 -1.29 -2.80
N LEU A 159 -0.47 -2.11 -1.77
CA LEU A 159 0.19 -1.90 -0.49
C LEU A 159 1.14 -3.07 -0.24
N ARG A 160 2.36 -2.74 0.15
CA ARG A 160 3.34 -3.74 0.53
C ARG A 160 3.09 -4.20 1.97
N ARG A 161 3.21 -5.51 2.19
CA ARG A 161 3.21 -6.17 3.49
C ARG A 161 4.59 -6.11 4.14
N THR A 162 4.69 -6.39 5.43
CA THR A 162 5.97 -6.35 6.15
C THR A 162 6.91 -7.50 5.79
N ASP A 163 6.43 -8.50 5.06
CA ASP A 163 7.22 -9.56 4.42
C ASP A 163 7.72 -9.19 3.01
N GLY A 164 7.39 -7.99 2.52
CA GLY A 164 7.81 -7.47 1.22
C GLY A 164 6.88 -7.82 0.05
N VAL A 165 5.85 -8.66 0.26
CA VAL A 165 4.85 -8.99 -0.78
C VAL A 165 3.96 -7.77 -1.03
N ILE A 166 3.73 -7.44 -2.30
CA ILE A 166 2.80 -6.40 -2.72
C ILE A 166 1.40 -7.01 -2.83
N VAL A 167 0.44 -6.52 -2.05
CA VAL A 167 -0.97 -6.85 -2.28
C VAL A 167 -1.53 -5.84 -3.26
N ALA A 168 -1.80 -6.31 -4.48
CA ALA A 168 -2.22 -5.45 -5.57
C ALA A 168 -3.67 -5.00 -5.38
N SER A 169 -3.90 -3.70 -5.47
CA SER A 169 -5.23 -3.08 -5.56
C SER A 169 -5.61 -2.77 -7.00
N LEU A 170 -4.64 -2.64 -7.91
CA LEU A 170 -4.83 -2.54 -9.35
C LEU A 170 -3.58 -3.01 -10.08
N ILE A 171 -3.76 -3.83 -11.12
CA ILE A 171 -2.71 -4.16 -12.09
C ILE A 171 -3.15 -3.62 -13.45
N GLU A 172 -2.40 -2.65 -13.96
CA GLU A 172 -2.74 -1.96 -15.20
C GLU A 172 -1.73 -2.31 -16.30
N PRO A 173 -2.18 -2.94 -17.41
CA PRO A 173 -1.33 -3.15 -18.57
C PRO A 173 -0.86 -1.84 -19.18
N ARG A 174 0.42 -1.75 -19.55
CA ARG A 174 1.00 -0.62 -20.27
C ARG A 174 1.58 -1.10 -21.59
N ARG A 175 1.56 -0.24 -22.62
CA ARG A 175 2.18 -0.57 -23.92
C ARG A 175 3.69 -0.33 -23.87
N GLU A 176 4.09 0.77 -23.26
CA GLU A 176 5.47 1.13 -23.01
C GLU A 176 5.51 1.78 -21.62
N ALA A 177 6.35 1.26 -20.72
CA ALA A 177 6.50 1.85 -19.40
C ALA A 177 7.97 1.79 -19.00
N THR A 178 8.50 2.93 -18.57
CA THR A 178 9.81 2.98 -17.91
C THR A 178 9.81 2.01 -16.74
N GLU A 179 10.72 1.04 -16.78
CA GLU A 179 10.86 0.08 -15.70
C GLU A 179 11.24 0.79 -14.41
N ARG A 180 10.52 0.45 -13.36
CA ARG A 180 10.68 1.10 -12.06
C ARG A 180 10.31 0.17 -10.93
N VAL A 181 10.95 0.38 -9.79
CA VAL A 181 10.62 -0.30 -8.55
C VAL A 181 10.71 0.69 -7.40
N THR A 182 9.77 0.60 -6.46
CA THR A 182 9.79 1.36 -5.22
C THR A 182 9.86 0.38 -4.05
N GLY A 183 10.78 0.58 -3.12
CA GLY A 183 10.90 -0.28 -1.95
C GLY A 183 12.10 0.05 -1.07
N LEU A 184 12.22 -0.70 0.03
CA LEU A 184 13.36 -0.59 0.94
C LEU A 184 14.62 -1.11 0.26
N VAL A 185 15.67 -0.29 0.19
CA VAL A 185 16.97 -0.72 -0.29
C VAL A 185 17.66 -1.53 0.80
N GLU A 186 18.01 -2.77 0.49
CA GLU A 186 18.68 -3.69 1.40
C GLU A 186 20.06 -4.08 0.87
N ARG A 187 20.96 -4.44 1.78
CA ARG A 187 22.22 -5.09 1.43
C ARG A 187 22.01 -6.61 1.45
N GLY A 188 22.13 -7.24 0.30
CA GLY A 188 22.14 -8.69 0.14
C GLY A 188 23.55 -9.26 -0.07
N PRO A 189 23.68 -10.58 -0.24
CA PRO A 189 24.96 -11.25 -0.49
C PRO A 189 25.65 -10.76 -1.78
N ASP A 190 24.85 -10.46 -2.80
CA ASP A 190 25.33 -10.09 -4.15
C ASP A 190 25.29 -8.57 -4.41
N GLY A 191 25.20 -7.75 -3.36
CA GLY A 191 25.13 -6.29 -3.46
C GLY A 191 23.77 -5.71 -3.01
N LEU A 192 23.44 -4.52 -3.54
CA LEU A 192 22.21 -3.81 -3.17
C LEU A 192 21.00 -4.43 -3.88
N ARG A 193 19.83 -4.41 -3.23
CA ARG A 193 18.59 -4.95 -3.79
C ARG A 193 17.35 -4.25 -3.25
N ILE A 194 16.24 -4.38 -3.98
CA ILE A 194 14.87 -4.15 -3.49
C ILE A 194 14.09 -5.44 -3.74
N GLY A 195 13.62 -6.09 -2.67
CA GLY A 195 12.97 -7.40 -2.78
C GLY A 195 13.89 -8.43 -3.45
N GLY A 196 13.43 -9.06 -4.53
CA GLY A 196 14.22 -10.00 -5.33
C GLY A 196 15.09 -9.36 -6.43
N LEU A 197 15.03 -8.05 -6.63
CA LEU A 197 15.73 -7.36 -7.72
C LEU A 197 17.07 -6.81 -7.26
N ARG A 198 18.16 -7.22 -7.92
CA ARG A 198 19.50 -6.66 -7.68
C ARG A 198 19.61 -5.27 -8.31
N LEU A 199 20.38 -4.38 -7.69
CA LEU A 199 20.55 -3.00 -8.11
C LEU A 199 22.02 -2.71 -8.44
N SER A 200 22.25 -2.05 -9.58
CA SER A 200 23.54 -1.52 -10.01
C SER A 200 23.45 0.00 -10.19
N GLY A 201 24.51 0.73 -9.86
CA GLY A 201 24.56 2.19 -9.96
C GLY A 201 23.75 2.93 -8.90
N VAL A 202 23.39 2.26 -7.79
CA VAL A 202 22.68 2.85 -6.65
C VAL A 202 23.67 3.13 -5.52
N ASP A 203 23.55 4.28 -4.87
CA ASP A 203 24.39 4.68 -3.74
C ASP A 203 24.19 3.72 -2.53
N PRO A 204 25.26 3.08 -2.02
CA PRO A 204 25.19 2.24 -0.82
C PRO A 204 24.69 2.95 0.45
N LEU A 205 24.70 4.28 0.51
CA LEU A 205 24.15 5.07 1.62
C LEU A 205 22.62 5.01 1.70
N LEU A 206 21.96 4.55 0.63
CA LEU A 206 20.51 4.37 0.62
C LEU A 206 20.04 3.09 1.33
N VAL A 207 20.95 2.22 1.79
CA VAL A 207 20.57 1.03 2.56
C VAL A 207 19.75 1.42 3.79
N GLY A 208 18.60 0.77 3.96
CA GLY A 208 17.64 1.07 5.02
C GLY A 208 16.68 2.21 4.69
N GLN A 209 16.82 2.85 3.51
CA GLN A 209 15.90 3.88 3.03
C GLN A 209 14.96 3.30 1.98
N ARG A 210 13.73 3.80 1.96
CA ARG A 210 12.80 3.53 0.88
C ARG A 210 13.20 4.41 -0.31
N ALA A 211 13.37 3.81 -1.48
CA ALA A 211 13.75 4.52 -2.68
C ALA A 211 12.90 4.08 -3.87
N HIS A 212 12.71 5.02 -4.79
CA HIS A 212 12.17 4.83 -6.11
C HIS A 212 13.31 4.80 -7.12
N ILE A 213 13.44 3.66 -7.81
CA ILE A 213 14.50 3.40 -8.79
C ILE A 213 13.85 3.26 -10.17
N GLU A 214 14.36 3.99 -11.14
CA GLU A 214 14.06 3.81 -12.56
C GLU A 214 15.31 3.38 -13.30
N GLY A 215 15.16 2.51 -14.29
CA GLY A 215 16.31 2.02 -15.03
C GLY A 215 15.95 1.03 -16.11
N ARG A 216 16.93 0.21 -16.47
CA ARG A 216 16.75 -0.95 -17.33
C ARG A 216 17.13 -2.20 -16.56
N SER A 217 16.26 -3.18 -16.55
CA SER A 217 16.52 -4.49 -15.99
C SER A 217 17.01 -5.47 -17.05
N SER A 218 17.93 -6.33 -16.65
CA SER A 218 18.39 -7.48 -17.41
C SER A 218 18.82 -8.56 -16.43
N GLN A 219 18.37 -9.80 -16.64
CA GLN A 219 18.76 -10.96 -15.83
C GLN A 219 18.60 -10.73 -14.31
N GLY A 220 17.47 -10.14 -13.88
CA GLY A 220 17.18 -9.89 -12.47
C GLY A 220 18.03 -8.79 -11.81
N THR A 221 18.78 -8.01 -12.60
CA THR A 221 19.54 -6.84 -12.14
C THR A 221 19.05 -5.60 -12.86
N MET A 222 18.72 -4.55 -12.10
CA MET A 222 18.38 -3.23 -12.64
C MET A 222 19.59 -2.31 -12.59
N GLN A 223 20.00 -1.83 -13.75
CA GLN A 223 20.92 -0.72 -13.87
C GLN A 223 20.14 0.58 -13.66
N ALA A 224 20.34 1.23 -12.53
CA ALA A 224 19.68 2.48 -12.20
C ALA A 224 20.09 3.58 -13.17
N ALA A 225 19.10 4.25 -13.73
CA ALA A 225 19.24 5.49 -14.49
C ALA A 225 18.84 6.71 -13.65
N ARG A 226 17.83 6.54 -12.78
CA ARG A 226 17.41 7.56 -11.82
C ARG A 226 17.05 6.90 -10.48
N THR A 227 17.44 7.57 -9.41
CA THR A 227 17.19 7.15 -8.03
C THR A 227 16.64 8.34 -7.26
N ARG A 228 15.54 8.14 -6.53
CA ARG A 228 14.93 9.14 -5.67
C ARG A 228 14.57 8.50 -4.34
N ILE A 229 14.82 9.20 -3.24
CA ILE A 229 14.36 8.75 -1.92
C ILE A 229 12.84 8.96 -1.87
N ASP A 230 12.11 7.96 -1.37
CA ASP A 230 10.69 8.08 -1.08
C ASP A 230 10.52 8.32 0.43
N ASP A 231 10.50 9.60 0.81
CA ASP A 231 10.44 10.09 2.20
C ASP A 231 9.21 10.98 2.47
N PHE A 232 8.19 10.88 1.61
CA PHE A 232 7.02 11.78 1.61
C PHE A 232 7.33 13.25 1.29
N SER A 233 8.47 13.56 0.67
CA SER A 233 8.79 14.91 0.19
C SER A 233 7.81 15.46 -0.84
N ASP A 234 6.95 14.64 -1.44
CA ASP A 234 5.85 15.07 -2.31
C ASP A 234 4.62 15.59 -1.53
N LEU A 235 4.59 15.41 -0.20
CA LEU A 235 3.53 15.88 0.69
C LEU A 235 3.89 17.19 1.41
N VAL A 236 4.70 18.04 0.79
CA VAL A 236 5.05 19.37 1.32
C VAL A 236 3.79 20.19 1.61
N GLY A 237 3.76 20.84 2.77
CA GLY A 237 2.61 21.60 3.27
C GLY A 237 1.64 20.77 4.12
N ALA A 238 1.85 19.45 4.22
CA ALA A 238 1.17 18.64 5.21
C ALA A 238 1.80 18.81 6.60
N SER A 239 0.99 19.15 7.61
CA SER A 239 1.38 19.10 9.02
C SER A 239 1.07 17.75 9.67
N ARG A 240 0.13 17.00 9.07
CA ARG A 240 -0.37 15.71 9.54
C ARG A 240 -0.35 14.71 8.39
N LEU A 241 -0.25 13.43 8.70
CA LEU A 241 -0.31 12.34 7.75
C LEU A 241 -1.47 11.40 8.08
N SER A 242 -2.09 10.87 7.03
CA SER A 242 -3.01 9.73 7.06
C SER A 242 -2.51 8.70 6.06
N ILE A 243 -1.97 7.59 6.54
CA ILE A 243 -1.29 6.58 5.71
C ILE A 243 -2.00 5.26 5.84
N GLU A 244 -2.50 4.74 4.72
CA GLU A 244 -2.96 3.37 4.60
C GLU A 244 -1.77 2.44 4.34
N ALA A 245 -1.63 1.40 5.18
CA ALA A 245 -0.55 0.45 5.07
C ALA A 245 -0.91 -0.89 5.73
N TYR A 246 -0.18 -1.95 5.36
CA TYR A 246 -0.05 -3.11 6.24
C TYR A 246 0.90 -2.77 7.37
N VAL A 247 0.49 -3.05 8.60
CA VAL A 247 1.19 -2.63 9.81
C VAL A 247 1.43 -3.84 10.70
N ARG A 248 2.65 -3.95 11.21
CA ARG A 248 3.04 -4.88 12.27
C ARG A 248 3.61 -4.11 13.45
N ARG A 249 3.25 -4.50 14.66
CA ARG A 249 3.88 -3.95 15.87
C ARG A 249 5.23 -4.60 16.11
N VAL A 250 6.26 -3.78 16.35
CA VAL A 250 7.59 -4.23 16.78
C VAL A 250 8.02 -3.36 17.97
N GLY A 251 7.93 -3.93 19.19
CA GLY A 251 8.17 -3.18 20.43
C GLY A 251 7.23 -1.98 20.56
N SER A 252 7.80 -0.78 20.74
CA SER A 252 7.08 0.51 20.81
C SER A 252 6.80 1.14 19.44
N ASN A 253 7.13 0.46 18.35
CA ASN A 253 6.98 1.02 17.01
C ASN A 253 5.94 0.25 16.20
N LEU A 254 5.36 0.96 15.23
CA LEU A 254 4.60 0.40 14.13
C LEU A 254 5.47 0.37 12.89
N GLN A 255 5.76 -0.83 12.42
CA GLN A 255 6.43 -1.04 11.14
C GLN A 255 5.37 -1.10 10.05
N LEU A 256 5.45 -0.19 9.10
CA LEU A 256 4.62 -0.18 7.90
C LEU A 256 5.31 -1.02 6.82
N GLY A 257 4.55 -1.78 6.03
CA GLY A 257 5.09 -2.63 4.98
C GLY A 257 5.77 -1.88 3.83
N SER A 258 5.54 -0.56 3.72
CA SER A 258 6.31 0.32 2.84
C SER A 258 7.77 0.51 3.28
N GLY A 259 8.12 0.15 4.53
CA GLY A 259 9.45 0.30 5.11
C GLY A 259 9.56 1.42 6.13
N PHE A 260 8.53 2.26 6.27
CA PHE A 260 8.51 3.31 7.29
C PHE A 260 8.26 2.75 8.69
N VAL A 261 8.81 3.45 9.68
CA VAL A 261 8.63 3.13 11.10
C VAL A 261 7.99 4.32 11.78
N ALA A 262 6.83 4.08 12.39
CA ALA A 262 6.12 5.06 13.18
C ALA A 262 6.32 4.77 14.68
N ARG A 263 6.68 5.79 15.45
CA ARG A 263 6.84 5.72 16.90
C ARG A 263 5.47 5.79 17.56
N ASP A 264 5.18 4.86 18.46
CA ASP A 264 3.90 4.77 19.15
C ASP A 264 4.07 4.58 20.67
N GLY A 265 3.70 5.61 21.43
CA GLY A 265 3.67 5.56 22.89
C GLY A 265 2.37 4.99 23.48
N SER A 266 1.34 4.79 22.65
CA SER A 266 -0.05 4.65 23.08
C SER A 266 -0.63 3.25 22.84
N ARG A 267 0.19 2.29 22.41
CA ARG A 267 -0.18 0.88 22.13
C ARG A 267 -1.14 0.70 20.93
N PHE A 268 -1.27 1.68 20.04
CA PHE A 268 -2.05 1.57 18.78
C PHE A 268 -1.48 0.56 17.80
N GLY A 269 -2.11 -0.57 17.51
CA GLY A 269 -1.58 -1.51 16.52
C GLY A 269 -2.51 -2.68 16.25
N PRO A 270 -2.11 -3.62 15.37
CA PRO A 270 -2.89 -4.82 15.12
C PRO A 270 -3.01 -5.67 16.41
N ALA A 271 -4.15 -6.32 16.59
CA ALA A 271 -4.39 -7.21 17.73
C ALA A 271 -3.44 -8.43 17.72
N ALA A 272 -3.09 -8.92 16.54
CA ALA A 272 -2.10 -9.97 16.35
C ALA A 272 -1.46 -9.84 14.95
N GLY A 273 -0.18 -10.18 14.84
CA GLY A 273 0.53 -10.26 13.57
C GLY A 273 0.55 -8.93 12.79
N GLU A 274 0.02 -8.96 11.58
CA GLU A 274 -0.04 -7.85 10.63
C GLU A 274 -1.49 -7.58 10.24
N ALA A 275 -1.88 -6.31 10.12
CA ALA A 275 -3.19 -5.91 9.62
C ALA A 275 -3.10 -4.71 8.68
N ARG A 276 -4.06 -4.57 7.77
CA ARG A 276 -4.24 -3.34 6.98
C ARG A 276 -4.89 -2.27 7.86
N MET A 277 -4.24 -1.12 7.97
CA MET A 277 -4.65 -0.04 8.85
C MET A 277 -4.48 1.31 8.16
N VAL A 278 -5.25 2.30 8.61
CA VAL A 278 -4.91 3.71 8.43
C VAL A 278 -4.24 4.22 9.70
N VAL A 279 -3.03 4.73 9.54
CA VAL A 279 -2.20 5.32 10.60
C VAL A 279 -2.21 6.82 10.41
N ASN A 280 -2.72 7.54 11.40
CA ASN A 280 -2.65 8.99 11.43
C ASN A 280 -1.54 9.42 12.38
N GLY A 281 -0.76 10.42 11.96
CA GLY A 281 0.39 10.88 12.73
C GLY A 281 0.93 12.22 12.27
N VAL A 282 1.98 12.66 12.94
CA VAL A 282 2.70 13.90 12.65
C VAL A 282 4.18 13.60 12.51
N PHE A 283 4.89 14.40 11.71
CA PHE A 283 6.35 14.33 11.70
C PHE A 283 6.90 15.00 12.96
N ASP A 284 7.81 14.32 13.65
CA ASP A 284 8.62 14.92 14.71
C ASP A 284 9.73 15.81 14.12
N ARG A 285 10.49 16.50 14.97
CA ARG A 285 11.58 17.39 14.54
C ARG A 285 12.70 16.68 13.78
N SER A 286 12.83 15.36 13.95
CA SER A 286 13.77 14.51 13.23
C SER A 286 13.17 13.87 11.96
N ARG A 287 11.97 14.29 11.54
CA ARG A 287 11.16 13.66 10.48
C ARG A 287 10.80 12.20 10.74
N GLY A 288 10.84 11.77 12.00
CA GLY A 288 10.24 10.51 12.43
C GLY A 288 8.72 10.64 12.44
N LEU A 289 8.00 9.59 12.06
CA LEU A 289 6.53 9.59 12.12
C LEU A 289 6.09 9.25 13.55
N GLN A 290 5.43 10.18 14.24
CA GLN A 290 4.79 9.93 15.54
C GLN A 290 3.32 9.58 15.33
N VAL A 291 2.91 8.42 15.83
CA VAL A 291 1.52 7.97 15.72
C VAL A 291 0.64 8.74 16.69
N GLU A 292 -0.49 9.23 16.18
CA GLU A 292 -1.56 9.83 16.98
C GLU A 292 -2.78 8.91 17.08
N SER A 293 -3.07 8.16 16.02
CA SER A 293 -4.09 7.11 16.01
C SER A 293 -3.79 6.07 14.94
N ALA A 294 -4.27 4.84 15.13
CA ALA A 294 -4.29 3.82 14.10
C ALA A 294 -5.60 3.04 14.14
N GLN A 295 -6.19 2.82 12.97
CA GLN A 295 -7.47 2.12 12.84
C GLN A 295 -7.31 0.98 11.84
N ALA A 296 -7.71 -0.22 12.24
CA ALA A 296 -7.77 -1.36 11.32
C ALA A 296 -8.90 -1.15 10.30
N ILE A 297 -8.63 -1.48 9.05
CA ILE A 297 -9.63 -1.43 7.97
C ILE A 297 -9.95 -2.87 7.57
N GLY A 298 -11.26 -3.19 7.51
CA GLY A 298 -11.78 -4.48 7.04
C GLY A 298 -11.60 -4.71 5.53
N GLN A 299 -12.12 -5.83 5.01
CA GLN A 299 -11.99 -6.21 3.59
C GLN A 299 -12.40 -5.06 2.65
N GLY A 300 -11.43 -4.59 1.86
CA GLY A 300 -11.60 -3.65 0.76
C GLY A 300 -10.72 -4.07 -0.43
N PRO A 301 -10.72 -3.33 -1.55
CA PRO A 301 -9.89 -3.65 -2.72
C PRO A 301 -8.41 -3.83 -2.31
N GLY A 302 -7.81 -4.99 -2.60
CA GLY A 302 -6.47 -5.35 -2.14
C GLY A 302 -6.40 -5.87 -0.69
N ALA A 303 -7.47 -6.44 -0.14
CA ALA A 303 -7.39 -7.28 1.07
C ALA A 303 -6.88 -8.68 0.69
N PRO A 304 -6.14 -9.39 1.57
CA PRO A 304 -5.82 -10.79 1.33
C PRO A 304 -7.13 -11.59 1.26
N PRO A 305 -7.20 -12.67 0.46
CA PRO A 305 -8.34 -13.58 0.51
C PRO A 305 -8.49 -14.07 1.95
N SER A 306 -9.69 -13.90 2.51
CA SER A 306 -10.02 -14.43 3.82
C SER A 306 -9.95 -15.95 3.75
N GLY A 307 -8.94 -16.55 4.39
CA GLY A 307 -9.02 -17.97 4.75
C GLY A 307 -10.29 -18.19 5.55
N GLY A 308 -11.13 -19.14 5.10
CA GLY A 308 -12.49 -19.35 5.58
C GLY A 308 -12.60 -19.35 7.09
N GLY A 309 -13.16 -18.27 7.65
CA GLY A 309 -13.49 -18.13 9.05
C GLY A 309 -14.96 -17.72 9.15
N ASN A 310 -15.76 -18.53 9.85
CA ASN A 310 -17.21 -18.45 9.97
C ASN A 310 -17.75 -17.01 10.17
N PRO A 311 -18.80 -16.59 9.44
CA PRO A 311 -19.36 -15.23 9.47
C PRO A 311 -20.18 -14.86 10.72
N ASN A 312 -20.01 -15.56 11.86
CA ASN A 312 -20.91 -15.41 13.01
C ASN A 312 -20.28 -14.76 14.25
N ARG A 313 -19.32 -13.84 14.09
CA ARG A 313 -18.88 -12.96 15.19
C ARG A 313 -19.05 -11.49 14.81
N SER A 314 -20.15 -10.92 15.29
CA SER A 314 -20.34 -9.48 15.39
C SER A 314 -19.23 -8.86 16.27
N PRO A 315 -18.58 -7.76 15.87
CA PRO A 315 -17.66 -7.04 16.74
C PRO A 315 -18.46 -6.08 17.64
N GLY A 316 -18.95 -6.60 18.76
CA GLY A 316 -19.49 -5.80 19.85
C GLY A 316 -18.37 -5.43 20.81
N GLY A 317 -17.92 -4.18 20.78
CA GLY A 317 -17.08 -3.60 21.82
C GLY A 317 -17.94 -2.96 22.92
N SER A 318 -17.52 -3.10 24.17
CA SER A 318 -17.84 -2.15 25.25
C SER A 318 -16.76 -2.21 26.33
N ILE A 319 -16.25 -1.04 26.69
CA ILE A 319 -15.29 -0.77 27.77
C ILE A 319 -16.08 -0.37 29.03
N LEU A 320 -15.50 -0.63 30.22
CA LEU A 320 -15.81 -0.11 31.58
C LEU A 320 -16.86 -0.94 32.35
N HIS A 321 -16.68 -1.39 33.61
CA HIS A 321 -15.89 -0.93 34.76
C HIS A 321 -15.64 -2.04 35.82
N PRO A 322 -14.74 -1.82 36.79
CA PRO A 322 -14.34 -2.80 37.80
C PRO A 322 -15.23 -2.71 39.05
N ASN A 323 -15.89 -3.79 39.43
CA ASN A 323 -16.07 -4.12 40.85
C ASN A 323 -16.69 -5.51 41.05
N ARG A 324 -16.25 -6.13 42.16
CA ARG A 324 -16.77 -7.34 42.84
C ARG A 324 -16.30 -8.69 42.32
N GLY A 325 -15.42 -9.28 43.14
CA GLY A 325 -15.84 -10.40 43.96
C GLY A 325 -15.70 -11.77 43.30
N ALA A 326 -14.62 -12.45 43.66
CA ALA A 326 -14.45 -13.88 43.47
C ALA A 326 -15.66 -14.67 44.01
N THR A 327 -16.10 -15.68 43.26
CA THR A 327 -16.25 -17.07 43.72
C THR A 327 -16.69 -17.96 42.54
N THR A 328 -15.93 -19.04 42.30
CA THR A 328 -16.42 -20.26 41.62
C THR A 328 -17.49 -20.94 42.47
N PRO A 329 -18.47 -21.60 41.84
CA PRO A 329 -18.65 -23.04 42.07
C PRO A 329 -19.04 -23.81 40.78
N SER A 330 -18.45 -24.96 40.46
CA SER A 330 -18.99 -26.32 40.73
C SER A 330 -20.53 -26.35 40.64
N GLY A 331 -21.16 -26.99 39.66
CA GLY A 331 -21.09 -28.44 39.46
C GLY A 331 -22.09 -29.14 40.40
N GLY A 332 -23.23 -29.59 39.85
CA GLY A 332 -24.00 -30.72 40.42
C GLY A 332 -25.49 -30.50 40.69
N GLN A 333 -26.26 -31.50 40.23
CA GLN A 333 -27.55 -32.03 40.73
C GLN A 333 -28.89 -31.43 40.24
N PRO A 334 -30.03 -32.16 40.39
CA PRO A 334 -30.28 -33.61 40.18
C PRO A 334 -31.63 -33.90 39.46
N GLY A 335 -31.85 -35.14 39.04
CA GLY A 335 -33.01 -35.57 38.26
C GLY A 335 -34.31 -35.86 39.01
N ALA A 336 -35.32 -36.30 38.25
CA ALA A 336 -36.43 -37.15 38.70
C ALA A 336 -37.14 -37.82 37.48
N PRO A 337 -37.84 -38.95 37.67
CA PRO A 337 -38.09 -39.97 36.63
C PRO A 337 -39.58 -40.12 36.23
N GLY A 338 -39.84 -40.85 35.15
CA GLY A 338 -41.10 -41.59 35.01
C GLY A 338 -41.63 -41.78 33.58
N GLY A 339 -41.75 -43.04 33.17
CA GLY A 339 -42.98 -43.53 32.54
C GLY A 339 -43.01 -43.81 31.03
N GLY A 340 -42.88 -45.10 30.68
CA GLY A 340 -43.76 -45.74 29.69
C GLY A 340 -43.32 -45.76 28.22
N PRO A 341 -43.83 -46.73 27.41
CA PRO A 341 -43.00 -47.50 26.49
C PRO A 341 -43.18 -47.19 25.00
N ALA A 342 -42.22 -47.71 24.22
CA ALA A 342 -42.15 -47.96 22.76
C ALA A 342 -43.46 -48.60 22.20
N PRO A 343 -43.69 -48.78 20.86
CA PRO A 343 -42.67 -49.01 19.82
C PRO A 343 -43.00 -48.50 18.39
N GLY A 344 -42.07 -48.71 17.46
CA GLY A 344 -42.39 -48.62 16.04
C GLY A 344 -41.18 -48.65 15.12
N SER A 345 -40.69 -49.87 14.85
CA SER A 345 -40.21 -50.35 13.53
C SER A 345 -39.53 -49.33 12.60
N GLY A 346 -38.23 -49.45 12.32
CA GLY A 346 -37.70 -50.54 11.49
C GLY A 346 -37.22 -49.99 10.14
N PRO A 347 -36.41 -50.73 9.37
CA PRO A 347 -35.08 -50.22 9.01
C PRO A 347 -34.82 -50.06 7.50
N SER A 348 -33.69 -49.40 7.20
CA SER A 348 -32.72 -49.66 6.11
C SER A 348 -33.21 -49.94 4.69
N ALA A 349 -32.64 -49.25 3.70
CA ALA A 349 -31.76 -49.88 2.68
C ALA A 349 -31.45 -48.92 1.52
N ASN A 350 -30.16 -48.72 1.26
CA ASN A 350 -29.62 -48.64 -0.10
C ASN A 350 -29.42 -50.09 -0.57
N PRO A 351 -29.52 -50.45 -1.87
CA PRO A 351 -28.40 -50.19 -2.81
C PRO A 351 -28.71 -50.17 -4.33
N GLY A 352 -27.76 -49.65 -5.14
CA GLY A 352 -27.47 -50.00 -6.56
C GLY A 352 -28.56 -49.65 -7.60
N SER A 353 -28.33 -49.44 -8.90
CA SER A 353 -27.21 -49.60 -9.84
C SER A 353 -27.65 -48.99 -11.20
N ALA A 354 -26.71 -48.47 -12.00
CA ALA A 354 -26.92 -48.07 -13.42
C ALA A 354 -26.88 -49.31 -14.36
N PRO A 355 -26.80 -49.24 -15.72
CA PRO A 355 -27.17 -48.24 -16.74
C PRO A 355 -27.97 -48.84 -17.94
N THR A 356 -28.49 -48.05 -18.88
CA THR A 356 -28.72 -48.44 -20.31
C THR A 356 -28.61 -47.21 -21.24
N GLY A 357 -27.94 -47.36 -22.39
CA GLY A 357 -27.68 -46.30 -23.39
C GLY A 357 -28.74 -46.19 -24.50
N PRO A 358 -28.36 -45.99 -25.78
CA PRO A 358 -28.08 -44.69 -26.40
C PRO A 358 -29.05 -44.36 -27.56
N SER A 359 -29.19 -43.09 -27.96
CA SER A 359 -29.66 -42.73 -29.31
C SER A 359 -29.18 -41.33 -29.71
N GLY A 360 -28.61 -41.26 -30.92
CA GLY A 360 -28.02 -40.07 -31.52
C GLY A 360 -29.00 -39.27 -32.42
N PRO A 361 -28.53 -38.65 -33.53
CA PRO A 361 -28.71 -37.22 -33.78
C PRO A 361 -29.65 -36.88 -34.95
N SER A 362 -30.05 -35.61 -35.07
CA SER A 362 -30.71 -35.07 -36.28
C SER A 362 -30.34 -33.60 -36.51
N GLY A 363 -29.78 -33.31 -37.69
CA GLY A 363 -29.46 -31.96 -38.18
C GLY A 363 -30.64 -31.32 -38.94
N PRO A 364 -30.38 -30.65 -40.08
CA PRO A 364 -30.22 -29.19 -40.17
C PRO A 364 -31.34 -28.50 -41.00
N GLY A 365 -31.50 -27.18 -40.85
CA GLY A 365 -32.45 -26.38 -41.65
C GLY A 365 -31.80 -25.12 -42.21
N GLY A 366 -31.61 -25.10 -43.53
CA GLY A 366 -31.29 -23.91 -44.32
C GLY A 366 -32.44 -23.55 -45.25
N PHE A 367 -32.68 -22.24 -45.42
CA PHE A 367 -33.49 -21.59 -46.45
C PHE A 367 -32.89 -20.17 -46.56
N GLY A 368 -32.61 -19.50 -47.67
CA GLY A 368 -32.90 -19.62 -49.10
C GLY A 368 -32.87 -18.18 -49.64
N SER A 369 -32.00 -17.86 -50.61
CA SER A 369 -32.11 -16.64 -51.45
C SER A 369 -32.93 -16.98 -52.71
N PRO A 370 -33.56 -16.02 -53.41
CA PRO A 370 -32.89 -15.42 -54.59
C PRO A 370 -33.36 -13.99 -55.02
N GLY A 371 -32.52 -13.34 -55.85
CA GLY A 371 -32.89 -12.24 -56.78
C GLY A 371 -32.05 -10.96 -56.61
N GLY A 372 -31.43 -10.33 -57.61
CA GLY A 372 -31.42 -10.53 -59.05
C GLY A 372 -31.55 -9.20 -59.85
N GLY A 373 -30.50 -8.35 -59.88
CA GLY A 373 -30.14 -7.29 -60.88
C GLY A 373 -31.08 -6.07 -61.13
N PRO A 374 -30.77 -5.17 -62.10
CA PRO A 374 -29.49 -4.52 -62.46
C PRO A 374 -29.60 -2.99 -62.81
N MET A 375 -28.47 -2.35 -63.20
CA MET A 375 -28.28 -1.07 -63.94
C MET A 375 -28.13 0.29 -63.21
N GLY A 376 -27.07 1.05 -63.59
CA GLY A 376 -26.72 2.45 -63.21
C GLY A 376 -27.48 3.50 -64.05
N PRO A 377 -26.92 4.68 -64.49
CA PRO A 377 -25.61 5.33 -64.25
C PRO A 377 -25.71 6.87 -63.92
N GLY A 378 -24.57 7.57 -63.87
CA GLY A 378 -24.45 9.05 -63.95
C GLY A 378 -24.05 9.71 -62.63
N GLY A 379 -22.89 10.35 -62.48
CA GLY A 379 -22.39 11.52 -63.23
C GLY A 379 -22.58 12.74 -62.31
N GLY A 380 -21.65 13.65 -62.05
CA GLY A 380 -20.29 13.92 -62.53
C GLY A 380 -19.92 15.32 -61.99
N MET A 381 -18.61 15.62 -61.98
CA MET A 381 -17.98 16.96 -62.04
C MET A 381 -18.31 17.98 -60.92
N GLY A 382 -17.40 18.82 -60.43
CA GLY A 382 -15.99 19.16 -60.67
C GLY A 382 -15.53 19.95 -59.43
N GLY A 383 -14.30 20.43 -59.25
CA GLY A 383 -13.20 20.70 -60.16
C GLY A 383 -12.50 21.97 -59.67
N GLY A 384 -11.17 21.95 -59.62
CA GLY A 384 -10.27 23.11 -59.52
C GLY A 384 -10.07 23.70 -58.12
N GLY A 385 -8.87 23.87 -57.56
CA GLY A 385 -7.51 23.85 -58.12
C GLY A 385 -6.88 25.24 -58.04
N PHE A 386 -5.83 25.41 -57.21
CA PHE A 386 -4.74 26.41 -57.28
C PHE A 386 -3.65 25.89 -56.31
N GLY A 387 -2.34 25.83 -56.57
CA GLY A 387 -1.54 26.33 -57.68
C GLY A 387 -0.35 27.20 -57.24
N GLY A 388 0.65 26.65 -56.49
CA GLY A 388 2.08 27.05 -56.49
C GLY A 388 2.58 28.20 -55.58
N PRO A 389 3.88 28.57 -55.62
CA PRO A 389 5.09 27.70 -55.58
C PRO A 389 6.25 28.27 -54.69
N GLY A 390 7.37 27.52 -54.58
CA GLY A 390 8.71 28.03 -54.15
C GLY A 390 9.21 27.36 -52.85
N GLY A 391 10.42 26.80 -52.73
CA GLY A 391 11.69 27.07 -53.39
C GLY A 391 12.67 27.59 -52.33
N GLY A 392 13.67 26.80 -51.92
CA GLY A 392 14.63 27.22 -50.90
C GLY A 392 15.71 26.18 -50.60
N MET A 393 16.71 26.11 -51.48
CA MET A 393 18.03 25.56 -51.17
C MET A 393 18.79 26.50 -50.23
N GLY A 394 19.60 25.94 -49.33
CA GLY A 394 20.61 26.68 -48.56
C GLY A 394 21.55 25.72 -47.84
N GLY A 395 22.69 25.42 -48.46
CA GLY A 395 23.85 24.84 -47.79
C GLY A 395 24.84 25.93 -47.38
N GLY A 396 25.73 25.64 -46.42
CA GLY A 396 26.97 26.40 -46.23
C GLY A 396 27.45 26.59 -44.79
N ARG A 397 28.45 25.76 -44.42
CA ARG A 397 29.63 26.01 -43.56
C ARG A 397 29.64 27.28 -42.66
N ARG A 398 29.89 27.07 -41.36
CA ARG A 398 31.17 27.38 -40.69
C ARG A 398 31.26 26.65 -39.36
#